data_AF-A0A6G7XGU2-F1
#
_entry.id   AF-A0A6G7XGU2-F1
#
_cell.length_a   1.000
_cell.length_b   1.000
_cell.length_c   1.000
_cell.angle_alpha   90.00
_cell.angle_beta   90.00
_cell.angle_gamma   90.00
#
_symmetry.space_group_name_H-M   'P 1'
#
loop_
_entity.id
_entity.type
_entity.pdbx_description
1 polymer ?
#
loop_
_entity_poly.entity_id
_entity_poly.type
_entity_poly.pdbx_seq_one_letter_code
_entity_poly.pdbx_strand_id
1 'polypeptide(L)'
;MPQINLIQIETNVWVVLREFRQQPKAVIHKITDTTGADRYMVMRWEPDPAQRRMTGIYNDLTEAEKTVPWPSTRPNTQSNRGVGPGGYQ
;
A
#
# COMPACT_ATOMS: atom_id res chain seq x y z
N MET A 1 0.34 18.92 14.18
CA MET A 1 1.41 17.91 14.37
C MET A 1 1.21 16.85 13.29
N PRO A 2 2.21 16.51 12.46
CA PRO A 2 2.03 15.39 11.54
C PRO A 2 1.85 14.13 12.39
N GLN A 3 0.66 13.56 12.28
CA GLN A 3 0.17 12.50 13.13
C GLN A 3 1.01 11.24 12.92
N ILE A 4 1.41 10.59 14.01
CA ILE A 4 2.03 9.26 13.96
C ILE A 4 1.10 8.35 13.16
N ASN A 5 1.64 7.81 12.09
CA ASN A 5 0.88 7.13 11.05
C ASN A 5 1.56 5.82 10.66
N LEU A 6 2.63 5.42 11.36
CA LEU A 6 3.28 4.13 11.26
C LEU A 6 2.97 3.36 12.54
N ILE A 7 2.34 2.20 12.42
CA ILE A 7 1.99 1.35 13.57
C ILE A 7 2.66 0.02 13.35
N GLN A 8 3.48 -0.42 14.32
CA GLN A 8 4.04 -1.76 14.31
C GLN A 8 2.96 -2.76 14.71
N ILE A 9 2.74 -3.78 13.90
CA ILE A 9 1.74 -4.84 14.15
C ILE A 9 2.39 -6.19 14.44
N GLU A 10 3.63 -6.39 13.98
CA GLU A 10 4.46 -7.56 14.28
C GLU A 10 5.94 -7.13 14.34
N THR A 11 6.81 -8.02 14.81
CA THR A 11 8.25 -7.74 14.99
C THR A 11 8.90 -7.12 13.74
N ASN A 12 8.51 -7.55 12.54
CA ASN A 12 9.06 -7.11 11.27
C ASN A 12 8.02 -6.51 10.33
N VAL A 13 6.85 -6.09 10.86
CA VAL A 13 5.74 -5.61 10.04
C VAL A 13 5.15 -4.34 10.63
N TRP A 14 5.04 -3.32 9.78
CA TRP A 14 4.40 -2.05 10.12
C TRP A 14 3.31 -1.73 9.10
N VAL A 15 2.25 -1.07 9.56
CA VAL A 15 1.21 -0.51 8.70
C VAL A 15 1.33 1.01 8.69
N VAL A 16 1.19 1.59 7.49
CA VAL A 16 1.11 3.05 7.32
C VAL A 16 -0.34 3.45 7.17
N LEU A 17 -0.90 4.12 8.18
CA LEU A 17 -2.19 4.81 8.11
C LEU A 17 -1.96 6.23 7.57
N ARG A 18 -2.86 6.81 6.78
CA ARG A 18 -2.84 8.25 6.41
C ARG A 18 -4.28 8.71 6.21
N GLU A 19 -4.57 10.01 6.39
CA GLU A 19 -5.84 10.72 6.13
C GLU A 19 -7.11 10.13 6.75
N PHE A 20 -7.48 8.89 6.40
CA PHE A 20 -8.62 8.15 6.93
C PHE A 20 -8.10 6.93 7.69
N ARG A 21 -8.20 6.95 9.02
CA ARG A 21 -7.75 5.86 9.92
C ARG A 21 -8.48 4.52 9.70
N GLN A 22 -9.45 4.46 8.80
CA GLN A 22 -10.26 3.26 8.56
C GLN A 22 -9.49 2.19 7.77
N GLN A 23 -8.51 2.57 6.95
CA GLN A 23 -7.76 1.63 6.12
C GLN A 23 -6.27 2.01 6.02
N PRO A 24 -5.34 1.05 6.10
CA PRO A 24 -3.94 1.30 5.78
C PRO A 24 -3.77 1.76 4.32
N LYS A 25 -2.76 2.60 4.07
CA LYS A 25 -2.29 2.90 2.71
C LYS A 25 -1.18 1.94 2.27
N ALA A 26 -0.38 1.45 3.21
CA ALA A 26 0.73 0.55 2.93
C ALA A 26 1.02 -0.39 4.09
N VAL A 27 1.72 -1.48 3.79
CA VAL A 27 2.41 -2.35 4.75
C VAL A 27 3.89 -2.30 4.42
N ILE A 28 4.72 -2.23 5.45
CA ILE A 28 6.18 -2.29 5.35
C ILE A 28 6.64 -3.58 6.02
N HIS A 29 7.35 -4.42 5.28
CA HIS A 29 8.00 -5.62 5.79
C HIS A 29 9.49 -5.39 5.91
N LYS A 30 10.06 -5.67 7.09
CA LYS A 30 11.50 -5.84 7.24
C LYS A 30 11.87 -7.24 6.77
N ILE A 31 12.76 -7.31 5.80
CA ILE A 31 13.33 -8.55 5.26
C ILE A 31 14.86 -8.47 5.37
N THR A 32 15.51 -9.62 5.36
CA THR A 32 16.97 -9.70 5.27
C THR A 32 17.32 -10.11 3.84
N ASP A 33 18.17 -9.32 3.18
CA ASP A 33 18.62 -9.63 1.83
C ASP A 33 19.68 -10.74 1.81
N THR A 34 20.14 -11.13 0.62
CA THR A 34 21.14 -12.19 0.44
C THR A 34 22.51 -11.85 1.03
N THR A 35 22.76 -10.58 1.37
CA THR A 35 23.99 -10.12 2.02
C THR A 35 23.88 -10.06 3.54
N GLY A 36 22.71 -10.40 4.09
CA GLY A 36 22.43 -10.29 5.52
C GLY A 36 22.03 -8.89 5.97
N ALA A 37 21.80 -7.96 5.03
CA ALA A 37 21.42 -6.59 5.36
C ALA A 37 19.89 -6.46 5.49
N ASP A 38 19.47 -5.64 6.45
CA ASP A 38 18.07 -5.30 6.63
C ASP A 38 17.56 -4.44 5.47
N ARG A 39 16.41 -4.80 4.92
CA ARG A 39 15.69 -4.05 3.90
C ARG A 39 14.23 -3.89 4.28
N TYR A 40 13.64 -2.79 3.85
CA TYR A 40 12.26 -2.44 4.15
C TYR A 40 11.46 -2.43 2.85
N MET A 41 10.68 -3.47 2.64
CA MET A 41 9.85 -3.66 1.46
C MET A 41 8.49 -3.00 1.69
N VAL A 42 8.16 -2.01 0.86
CA VAL A 42 6.87 -1.31 0.91
C VAL A 42 5.91 -1.99 -0.06
N MET A 43 4.76 -2.39 0.48
CA MET A 43 3.64 -2.90 -0.28
C MET A 43 2.46 -1.94 -0.18
N ARG A 44 1.87 -1.58 -1.32
CA ARG A 44 0.58 -0.90 -1.35
C ARG A 44 -0.48 -1.79 -0.70
N TRP A 45 -1.23 -1.22 0.25
CA TRP A 45 -2.32 -1.94 0.89
C TRP A 45 -3.47 -2.14 -0.08
N GLU A 46 -3.98 -3.36 -0.11
CA GLU A 46 -5.26 -3.74 -0.69
C GLU A 46 -5.93 -4.72 0.30
N PRO A 47 -7.27 -4.71 0.42
CA PRO A 47 -8.00 -5.63 1.30
C PRO A 47 -7.71 -7.09 0.99
N ASP A 48 -7.64 -7.45 -0.29
CA ASP A 48 -7.17 -8.75 -0.76
C ASP A 48 -5.63 -8.78 -0.79
N PRO A 49 -4.97 -9.63 0.04
CA PRO A 49 -3.52 -9.76 0.05
C PRO A 49 -2.91 -10.09 -1.32
N ALA A 50 -3.62 -10.81 -2.19
CA ALA A 50 -3.14 -11.19 -3.52
C ALA A 50 -3.04 -10.00 -4.49
N GLN A 51 -3.77 -8.91 -4.21
CA GLN A 51 -3.73 -7.68 -4.99
C GLN A 51 -2.70 -6.67 -4.49
N ARG A 52 -2.08 -6.92 -3.33
CA ARG A 52 -1.02 -6.06 -2.84
C ARG A 52 0.16 -6.10 -3.79
N ARG A 53 0.73 -4.93 -4.06
CA ARG A 53 1.86 -4.77 -4.98
C ARG A 53 3.02 -4.12 -4.24
N MET A 54 4.22 -4.66 -4.45
CA MET A 54 5.45 -4.03 -4.01
C MET A 54 5.64 -2.73 -4.77
N THR A 55 5.92 -1.64 -4.06
CA THR A 55 6.16 -0.32 -4.64
C THR A 55 7.63 0.07 -4.55
N GLY A 56 8.39 -0.50 -3.62
CA GLY A 56 9.81 -0.22 -3.46
C GLY A 56 10.45 -1.03 -2.33
N ILE A 57 11.77 -1.02 -2.30
CA ILE A 57 12.60 -1.59 -1.24
C ILE A 57 13.60 -0.51 -0.82
N TYR A 58 13.73 -0.31 0.48
CA TYR A 58 14.55 0.76 1.07
C TYR A 58 15.50 0.21 2.12
N ASN A 59 16.50 1.02 2.48
CA ASN A 59 17.53 0.64 3.46
C ASN A 59 17.10 0.96 4.90
N ASP A 60 16.12 1.86 5.05
CA ASP A 60 15.67 2.37 6.32
C ASP A 60 14.13 2.43 6.38
N LEU A 61 13.59 2.20 7.58
CA LEU A 61 12.15 2.23 7.82
C LEU A 61 11.56 3.63 7.62
N THR A 62 12.29 4.67 8.02
CA THR A 62 11.85 6.07 7.89
C THR A 62 11.81 6.49 6.42
N GLU A 63 12.80 6.05 5.64
CA GLU A 63 12.82 6.28 4.19
C GLU A 63 11.62 5.61 3.51
N ALA A 64 11.37 4.34 3.84
CA ALA A 64 10.21 3.60 3.37
C ALA A 64 8.89 4.30 3.74
N GLU A 65 8.75 4.76 4.99
CA GLU A 65 7.55 5.47 5.45
C GLU A 65 7.31 6.79 4.69
N LYS A 66 8.37 7.56 4.43
CA LYS A 66 8.29 8.85 3.72
C LYS A 66 7.82 8.70 2.28
N THR A 67 8.07 7.57 1.63
CA THR A 67 7.57 7.30 0.27
C THR A 67 6.05 7.15 0.21
N VAL A 68 5.41 7.00 1.36
CA VAL A 68 3.96 7.03 1.54
C VAL A 68 3.59 8.41 2.10
N PRO A 69 3.12 9.37 1.28
CA PRO A 69 1.87 9.18 0.57
C PRO A 69 2.00 9.35 -0.94
N TRP A 70 1.58 8.34 -1.68
CA TRP A 70 1.21 8.51 -3.08
C TRP A 70 -0.04 9.41 -3.16
N PRO A 71 -0.14 10.32 -4.15
CA PRO A 71 -1.40 11.00 -4.42
C PRO A 71 -2.46 9.92 -4.59
N SER A 72 -3.54 10.01 -3.80
CA SER A 72 -4.63 9.05 -3.82
C SER A 72 -5.10 8.91 -5.27
N THR A 73 -4.79 7.80 -5.93
CA THR A 73 -5.46 7.47 -7.18
C THR A 73 -6.91 7.28 -6.79
N ARG A 74 -7.76 8.26 -7.14
CA ARG A 74 -9.21 8.09 -7.00
C ARG A 74 -9.52 6.70 -7.57
N PRO A 75 -10.28 5.84 -6.87
CA PRO A 75 -10.63 4.55 -7.42
C PRO A 75 -11.19 4.80 -8.81
N ASN A 76 -10.49 4.27 -9.82
CA ASN A 76 -10.97 4.30 -11.18
C ASN A 76 -12.29 3.58 -11.12
N THR A 77 -13.39 4.33 -11.19
CA THR A 77 -14.74 3.81 -11.28
C THR A 77 -14.65 2.77 -12.37
N GLN A 78 -14.83 1.49 -12.02
CA GLN A 78 -14.88 0.43 -13.01
C GLN A 78 -15.85 0.91 -14.09
N SER A 79 -15.30 1.27 -15.24
CA SER A 79 -16.09 1.59 -16.41
C SER A 79 -16.75 0.26 -16.75
N ASN A 80 -18.03 0.15 -16.42
CA ASN A 80 -18.94 -0.89 -16.87
C ASN A 80 -18.75 -1.02 -18.38
N ARG A 81 -17.92 -1.97 -18.80
CA ARG A 81 -17.79 -2.39 -20.20
C ARG A 81 -18.53 -3.71 -20.33
N GLY A 82 -19.61 -3.66 -21.11
CA GLY A 82 -20.57 -4.74 -21.40
C GLY A 82 -21.88 -4.42 -20.70
N VAL A 83 -22.96 -4.02 -21.36
CA VAL A 83 -23.60 -4.70 -22.50
C VAL A 83 -24.34 -3.69 -23.39
N GLY A 84 -24.11 -3.75 -24.70
CA GLY A 84 -25.07 -3.40 -25.74
C GLY A 84 -24.87 -4.39 -26.90
N PRO A 85 -25.84 -4.64 -27.81
CA PRO A 85 -27.07 -3.89 -28.07
C PRO A 85 -28.35 -4.77 -28.06
N GLY A 86 -29.49 -4.21 -27.64
CA GLY A 86 -30.80 -4.85 -27.77
C GLY A 86 -31.85 -3.78 -28.05
N GLY A 87 -32.23 -3.64 -29.32
CA GLY A 87 -33.25 -2.70 -29.75
C GLY A 87 -34.65 -3.16 -29.39
N TYR A 88 -35.55 -2.20 -29.25
CA TYR A 88 -36.96 -2.35 -29.57
C TYR A 88 -37.43 -1.03 -30.21
N GLN A 89 -37.99 -1.17 -31.41
CA GLN A 89 -38.91 -0.21 -32.01
C GLN A 89 -40.21 -0.18 -31.21
#